data_AF-A0A6A4ZWN5-F1
#
_entry.id   AF-A0A6A4ZWN5-F1
#
_cell.length_a   1.000
_cell.length_b   1.000
_cell.length_c   1.000
_cell.angle_alpha   90.00
_cell.angle_beta   90.00
_cell.angle_gamma   90.00
#
_symmetry.space_group_name_H-M   'P 1'
#
loop_
_entity.id
_entity.type
_entity.pdbx_description
1 polymer ?
#
loop_
_entity_poly.entity_id
_entity_poly.type
_entity_poly.pdbx_seq_one_letter_code
_entity_poly.pdbx_strand_id
1 'polypeptide(L)'
;MHRLAVNVLRRHPSWMTIPHRAFSVANSPSTLERICIVGSGPAGFYTAKYLLHDHPTVHIDMLEALPTPYGLVRSGVAPDHPEVKNVMHDFEKVAADPRFSFLGNVDVGNDITVPELQRYYNAIVVAAGASDDRKLNIPGEDELTGVLAARSFVNWYNGHPSFRNLHVPLDCDTAFVVGQGNVAVDCARILTKTRDELAATDISQHALDALAASGIKTVYLVGRRGSAQAA
;
A
#
# COMPACT_ATOMS: atom_id res chain seq x y z
N MET A 1 9.34 31.71 -22.27
CA MET A 1 10.37 32.71 -21.91
C MET A 1 10.92 32.36 -20.54
N HIS A 2 12.03 31.63 -20.47
CA HIS A 2 13.16 31.81 -19.55
C HIS A 2 14.10 30.61 -19.69
N ARG A 3 15.35 30.94 -20.08
CA ARG A 3 16.41 30.04 -20.49
C ARG A 3 17.15 29.51 -19.28
N LEU A 4 17.57 28.25 -19.36
CA LEU A 4 18.72 27.71 -18.62
C LEU A 4 19.95 28.62 -18.83
N ALA A 5 20.65 28.93 -17.75
CA ALA A 5 22.02 29.43 -17.79
C ALA A 5 22.89 28.54 -16.90
N VAL A 6 23.64 27.64 -17.55
CA VAL A 6 24.80 26.96 -16.97
C VAL A 6 25.93 27.99 -16.97
N ASN A 7 26.51 28.28 -15.82
CA ASN A 7 27.71 29.12 -15.74
C ASN A 7 28.84 28.33 -15.07
N VAL A 8 29.76 27.86 -15.91
CA VAL A 8 31.07 27.34 -15.52
C VAL A 8 32.00 28.53 -15.38
N LEU A 9 32.42 28.85 -14.17
CA LEU A 9 33.48 29.84 -13.94
C LEU A 9 34.75 29.18 -13.41
N ARG A 10 35.80 29.35 -14.23
CA ARG A 10 37.17 28.87 -14.05
C ARG A 10 37.83 29.51 -12.82
N ARG A 11 38.72 28.71 -12.21
CA ARG A 11 39.65 29.09 -11.13
C ARG A 11 40.67 30.13 -11.60
N HIS A 12 40.99 31.08 -10.73
CA HIS A 12 42.38 31.48 -10.45
C HIS A 12 42.50 32.17 -9.07
N PRO A 13 43.71 32.23 -8.48
CA PRO A 13 43.92 32.01 -7.07
C PRO A 13 44.39 33.29 -6.37
N SER A 14 44.21 33.36 -5.05
CA SER A 14 45.29 33.65 -4.10
C SER A 14 44.72 34.07 -2.73
N TRP A 15 45.46 33.64 -1.71
CA TRP A 15 45.56 34.17 -0.35
C TRP A 15 44.28 34.31 0.49
N MET A 16 44.00 33.26 1.27
CA MET A 16 43.75 33.37 2.71
C MET A 16 43.74 31.96 3.28
N THR A 17 44.81 31.60 3.99
CA THR A 17 44.86 30.36 4.76
C THR A 17 43.90 30.52 5.94
N ILE A 18 42.64 30.17 5.74
CA ILE A 18 41.68 30.03 6.83
C ILE A 18 42.15 28.81 7.63
N PRO A 19 42.33 28.91 8.96
CA PRO A 19 42.58 27.72 9.75
C PRO A 19 41.36 26.81 9.60
N HIS A 20 41.52 25.68 8.93
CA HIS A 20 40.57 24.60 9.01
C HIS A 20 40.52 24.17 10.47
N ARG A 21 39.51 24.65 11.21
CA ARG A 21 39.05 23.95 12.41
C ARG A 21 38.61 22.58 11.92
N ALA A 22 39.50 21.61 12.03
CA ALA A 22 39.12 20.21 12.01
C ALA A 22 38.19 20.03 13.23
N PHE A 23 36.88 20.02 12.97
CA PHE A 23 35.96 19.45 13.94
C PHE A 23 36.25 17.95 13.96
N SER A 24 37.01 17.52 14.96
CA SER A 24 37.03 16.12 15.35
C SER A 24 35.63 15.82 15.86
N VAL A 25 34.81 15.17 15.03
CA VAL A 25 33.59 14.55 15.53
C VAL A 25 34.10 13.37 16.34
N ALA A 26 33.98 13.46 17.67
CA ALA A 26 34.15 12.30 18.52
C ALA A 26 33.28 11.20 17.92
N ASN A 27 33.88 10.06 17.58
CA ASN A 27 33.15 8.88 17.18
C ASN A 27 32.38 8.44 18.43
N SER A 28 31.21 9.05 18.65
CA SER A 28 30.25 8.58 19.62
C SER A 28 30.05 7.09 19.34
N PRO A 29 30.02 6.22 20.37
CA PRO A 29 29.80 4.80 20.14
C PRO A 29 28.57 4.68 19.24
N SER A 30 28.73 3.99 18.10
CA SER A 30 27.72 3.89 17.05
C SER A 30 26.37 3.61 17.70
N THR A 31 25.54 4.64 17.84
CA THR A 31 24.20 4.45 18.38
C THR A 31 23.50 3.57 17.37
N LEU A 32 23.19 2.34 17.77
CA LEU A 32 22.49 1.37 16.95
C LEU A 32 21.25 2.08 16.37
N GLU A 33 21.23 2.32 15.07
CA GLU A 33 20.22 3.15 14.43
C GLU A 33 18.92 2.36 14.39
N ARG A 34 17.98 2.68 15.27
CA ARG A 34 16.67 2.02 15.32
C ARG A 34 15.65 2.84 14.55
N ILE A 35 15.11 2.25 13.50
CA ILE A 35 14.10 2.88 12.65
C ILE A 35 12.80 2.10 12.80
N CYS A 36 11.71 2.82 13.06
CA CYS A 36 10.37 2.27 13.04
C CYS A 36 9.72 2.55 11.68
N ILE A 37 9.14 1.55 11.05
CA ILE A 37 8.32 1.71 9.84
C ILE A 37 6.87 1.37 10.20
N VAL A 38 5.95 2.31 9.98
CA VAL A 38 4.52 2.13 10.24
C VAL A 38 3.82 1.79 8.94
N GLY A 39 3.38 0.54 8.80
CA GLY A 39 2.74 -0.01 7.61
C GLY A 39 3.64 -0.97 6.84
N SER A 40 3.12 -2.16 6.57
CA SER A 40 3.85 -3.27 5.93
C SER A 40 3.51 -3.48 4.45
N GLY A 41 2.99 -2.45 3.78
CA GLY A 41 2.80 -2.46 2.34
C GLY A 41 4.13 -2.33 1.57
N PRO A 42 4.08 -2.25 0.23
CA PRO A 42 5.27 -2.07 -0.61
C PRO A 42 6.14 -0.89 -0.21
N ALA A 43 5.54 0.25 0.15
CA ALA A 43 6.28 1.42 0.59
C ALA A 43 7.15 1.13 1.84
N GLY A 44 6.60 0.39 2.80
CA GLY A 44 7.31 0.00 4.02
C GLY A 44 8.45 -0.98 3.71
N PHE A 45 8.16 -2.04 2.95
CA PHE A 45 9.18 -3.03 2.61
C PHE A 45 10.28 -2.50 1.70
N TYR A 46 9.98 -1.65 0.73
CA TYR A 46 11.01 -1.01 -0.08
C TYR A 46 11.86 -0.06 0.75
N THR A 47 11.25 0.68 1.68
CA THR A 47 12.01 1.50 2.64
C THR A 47 12.96 0.63 3.45
N ALA A 48 12.48 -0.47 4.02
CA ALA A 48 13.30 -1.41 4.77
C ALA A 48 14.43 -2.00 3.92
N LYS A 49 14.13 -2.43 2.69
CA LYS A 49 15.09 -3.01 1.73
C LYS A 49 16.28 -2.09 1.50
N TYR A 50 16.03 -0.81 1.20
CA TYR A 50 17.10 0.14 0.92
C TYR A 50 17.86 0.55 2.18
N LEU A 51 17.17 0.73 3.32
CA LEU A 51 17.83 1.02 4.59
C LEU A 51 18.78 -0.11 5.02
N LEU A 52 18.33 -1.37 4.96
CA LEU A 52 19.15 -2.53 5.32
C LEU A 52 20.36 -2.72 4.39
N HIS A 53 20.22 -2.34 3.12
CA HIS A 53 21.30 -2.37 2.13
C HIS A 53 22.34 -1.27 2.38
N ASP A 54 21.89 -0.02 2.57
CA ASP A 54 22.77 1.15 2.63
C ASP A 54 23.37 1.38 4.03
N HIS A 55 22.70 0.88 5.09
CA HIS A 55 23.10 1.11 6.48
C HIS A 55 23.36 -0.23 7.22
N PRO A 56 24.63 -0.67 7.33
CA PRO A 56 24.97 -1.97 7.92
C PRO A 56 24.54 -2.15 9.38
N THR A 57 24.46 -1.06 10.14
CA THR A 57 24.17 -1.06 11.59
C THR A 57 22.71 -0.74 11.93
N VAL A 58 21.85 -0.54 10.93
CA VAL A 58 20.44 -0.20 11.17
C VAL A 58 19.68 -1.42 11.69
N HIS A 59 18.75 -1.20 12.60
CA HIS A 59 17.72 -2.15 13.00
C HIS A 59 16.35 -1.57 12.70
N ILE A 60 15.47 -2.40 12.15
CA ILE A 60 14.16 -1.99 11.66
C ILE A 60 13.08 -2.79 12.37
N ASP A 61 12.17 -2.09 13.02
CA ASP A 61 10.93 -2.67 13.53
C ASP A 61 9.78 -2.15 12.65
N MET A 62 9.07 -3.07 11.99
CA MET A 62 7.93 -2.77 11.12
C MET A 62 6.63 -3.08 11.85
N LEU A 63 5.84 -2.04 12.14
CA LEU A 63 4.53 -2.13 12.78
C LEU A 63 3.44 -2.22 11.72
N GLU A 64 2.47 -3.10 11.94
CA GLU A 64 1.32 -3.28 11.04
C GLU A 64 0.04 -3.49 11.86
N ALA A 65 -1.03 -2.81 11.48
CA ALA A 65 -2.32 -2.92 12.16
C ALA A 65 -2.94 -4.31 11.95
N LEU A 66 -2.74 -4.92 10.78
CA LEU A 66 -3.18 -6.29 10.52
C LEU A 66 -2.19 -7.34 11.07
N PRO A 67 -2.67 -8.57 11.35
CA PRO A 67 -1.77 -9.68 11.70
C PRO A 67 -0.91 -10.17 10.52
N THR A 68 -1.30 -9.83 9.28
CA THR A 68 -0.62 -10.28 8.06
C THR A 68 0.05 -9.10 7.34
N PRO A 69 1.29 -9.27 6.84
CA PRO A 69 2.01 -8.22 6.15
C PRO A 69 1.54 -8.03 4.68
N TYR A 70 2.25 -7.15 3.96
CA TYR A 70 2.22 -6.91 2.51
C TYR A 70 1.13 -5.95 2.02
N GLY A 71 0.24 -5.51 2.91
CA GLY A 71 -0.81 -4.53 2.60
C GLY A 71 -1.57 -4.88 1.32
N LEU A 72 -1.71 -3.90 0.42
CA LEU A 72 -2.47 -4.07 -0.83
C LEU A 72 -1.91 -5.12 -1.79
N VAL A 73 -0.68 -5.60 -1.64
CA VAL A 73 -0.22 -6.76 -2.45
C VAL A 73 -1.03 -8.00 -2.08
N ARG A 74 -1.42 -8.14 -0.81
CA ARG A 74 -2.28 -9.22 -0.32
C ARG A 74 -3.76 -8.89 -0.47
N SER A 75 -4.18 -7.72 0.02
CA SER A 75 -5.60 -7.37 0.15
C SER A 75 -6.18 -6.55 -1.01
N GLY A 76 -5.33 -6.03 -1.90
CA GLY A 76 -5.74 -5.13 -2.99
C GLY A 76 -5.59 -5.74 -4.39
N VAL A 77 -4.45 -6.36 -4.69
CA VAL A 77 -4.19 -7.00 -5.98
C VAL A 77 -5.23 -8.09 -6.21
N ALA A 78 -5.91 -8.04 -7.35
CA ALA A 78 -6.94 -8.99 -7.70
C ALA A 78 -6.40 -10.44 -7.70
N PRO A 79 -7.20 -11.43 -7.30
CA PRO A 79 -6.75 -12.80 -7.10
C PRO A 79 -6.34 -13.50 -8.41
N ASP A 80 -6.85 -13.03 -9.55
CA ASP A 80 -6.47 -13.47 -10.88
C ASP A 80 -5.32 -12.68 -11.51
N HIS A 81 -4.59 -11.89 -10.70
CA HIS A 81 -3.28 -11.29 -11.03
C HIS A 81 -2.16 -11.81 -10.10
N PRO A 82 -1.95 -13.14 -9.99
CA PRO A 82 -0.97 -13.71 -9.07
C PRO A 82 0.46 -13.24 -9.33
N GLU A 83 0.80 -12.92 -10.58
CA GLU A 83 2.13 -12.46 -10.97
C GLU A 83 2.52 -11.13 -10.32
N VAL A 84 1.55 -10.25 -10.07
CA VAL A 84 1.79 -8.98 -9.36
C VAL A 84 2.10 -9.23 -7.88
N LYS A 85 1.60 -10.33 -7.31
CA LYS A 85 1.89 -10.75 -5.92
C LYS A 85 3.29 -11.32 -5.73
N ASN A 86 4.01 -11.67 -6.81
CA ASN A 86 5.38 -12.22 -6.74
C ASN A 86 6.39 -11.29 -6.05
N VAL A 87 6.10 -9.99 -5.95
CA VAL A 87 6.93 -9.04 -5.18
C VAL A 87 7.05 -9.44 -3.70
N MET A 88 6.11 -10.23 -3.17
CA MET A 88 6.18 -10.76 -1.80
C MET A 88 7.47 -11.58 -1.57
N HIS A 89 8.02 -12.26 -2.57
CA HIS A 89 9.29 -12.99 -2.43
C HIS A 89 10.48 -12.08 -2.11
N ASP A 90 10.46 -10.84 -2.62
CA ASP A 90 11.47 -9.86 -2.27
C ASP A 90 11.26 -9.32 -0.85
N PHE A 91 10.01 -9.21 -0.41
CA PHE A 91 9.68 -8.81 0.96
C PHE A 91 10.03 -9.90 1.97
N GLU A 92 9.88 -11.17 1.62
CA GLU A 92 10.32 -12.32 2.44
C GLU A 92 11.83 -12.29 2.69
N LYS A 93 12.64 -11.93 1.68
CA LYS A 93 14.10 -11.77 1.85
C LYS A 93 14.44 -10.64 2.83
N VAL A 94 13.70 -9.53 2.76
CA VAL A 94 13.84 -8.40 3.71
C VAL A 94 13.44 -8.85 5.11
N ALA A 95 12.32 -9.57 5.24
CA ALA A 95 11.82 -10.06 6.52
C ALA A 95 12.72 -11.11 7.19
N ALA A 96 13.56 -11.79 6.40
CA ALA A 96 14.54 -12.75 6.88
C ALA A 96 15.86 -12.12 7.37
N ASP A 97 16.07 -10.81 7.18
CA ASP A 97 17.27 -10.12 7.68
C ASP A 97 17.24 -10.10 9.23
N PRO A 98 18.32 -10.51 9.92
CA PRO A 98 18.36 -10.55 11.39
C PRO A 98 18.22 -9.17 12.05
N ARG A 99 18.34 -8.09 11.28
CA ARG A 99 18.15 -6.71 11.74
C ARG A 99 16.71 -6.22 11.57
N PHE A 100 15.82 -7.04 11.02
CA PHE A 100 14.42 -6.71 10.78
C PHE A 100 13.50 -7.48 11.72
N SER A 101 12.51 -6.80 12.31
CA SER A 101 11.43 -7.42 13.06
C SER A 101 10.08 -6.98 12.49
N PHE A 102 9.15 -7.91 12.32
CA PHE A 102 7.75 -7.61 12.02
C PHE A 102 6.89 -7.71 13.29
N LEU A 103 6.10 -6.68 13.54
CA LEU A 103 5.15 -6.60 14.65
C LEU A 103 3.76 -6.29 14.09
N GLY A 104 3.03 -7.35 13.73
CA GLY A 104 1.63 -7.26 13.30
C GLY A 104 0.66 -7.11 14.47
N ASN A 105 -0.59 -6.76 14.16
CA ASN A 105 -1.63 -6.48 15.14
C ASN A 105 -1.25 -5.35 16.12
N VAL A 106 -0.59 -4.31 15.60
CA VAL A 106 -0.26 -3.08 16.33
C VAL A 106 -0.73 -1.88 15.52
N ASP A 107 -1.83 -1.28 15.96
CA ASP A 107 -2.44 -0.12 15.32
C ASP A 107 -1.85 1.20 15.87
N VAL A 108 -0.97 1.82 15.08
CA VAL A 108 -0.34 3.09 15.46
C VAL A 108 -1.33 4.23 15.35
N GLY A 109 -1.61 4.86 16.48
CA GLY A 109 -2.67 5.86 16.67
C GLY A 109 -3.72 5.41 17.67
N ASN A 110 -3.93 4.10 17.82
CA ASN A 110 -4.90 3.52 18.74
C ASN A 110 -4.20 2.73 19.88
N ASP A 111 -3.32 1.80 19.54
CA ASP A 111 -2.59 0.97 20.51
C ASP A 111 -1.33 1.66 21.03
N ILE A 112 -0.65 2.41 20.15
CA ILE A 112 0.55 3.17 20.48
C ILE A 112 0.59 4.48 19.68
N THR A 113 1.01 5.57 20.31
CA THR A 113 1.04 6.88 19.67
C THR A 113 2.42 7.19 19.05
N VAL A 114 2.44 8.06 18.04
CA VAL A 114 3.71 8.53 17.43
C VAL A 114 4.65 9.16 18.47
N PRO A 115 4.20 10.02 19.41
CA PRO A 115 5.07 10.55 20.46
C PRO A 115 5.68 9.48 21.39
N GLU A 116 5.01 8.35 21.59
CA GLU A 116 5.58 7.23 22.35
C GLU A 116 6.66 6.52 21.54
N LEU A 117 6.42 6.25 20.26
CA LEU A 117 7.41 5.67 19.35
C LEU A 117 8.68 6.55 19.28
N GLN A 118 8.53 7.88 19.26
CA GLN A 118 9.66 8.82 19.21
C GLN A 118 10.62 8.70 20.41
N ARG A 119 10.20 8.06 21.51
CA ARG A 119 11.08 7.81 22.67
C ARG A 119 12.02 6.63 22.47
N TYR A 120 11.69 5.72 21.55
CA TYR A 120 12.40 4.44 21.36
C TYR A 120 13.17 4.37 20.02
N TYR A 121 12.77 5.16 19.03
CA TYR A 121 13.33 5.11 17.69
C TYR A 121 14.00 6.43 17.30
N ASN A 122 15.08 6.34 16.53
CA ASN A 122 15.79 7.49 16.00
C ASN A 122 15.02 8.16 14.85
N ALA A 123 14.27 7.36 14.09
CA ALA A 123 13.41 7.83 13.02
C ALA A 123 12.16 6.96 12.91
N ILE A 124 11.08 7.58 12.43
CA ILE A 124 9.81 6.90 12.14
C ILE A 124 9.44 7.20 10.69
N VAL A 125 9.22 6.16 9.90
CA VAL A 125 8.71 6.27 8.52
C VAL A 125 7.24 5.88 8.51
N VAL A 126 6.37 6.78 8.05
CA VAL A 126 4.94 6.50 7.89
C VAL A 126 4.69 5.98 6.47
N ALA A 127 4.36 4.70 6.36
CA ALA A 127 4.10 3.95 5.14
C ALA A 127 2.70 3.29 5.16
N ALA A 128 1.74 3.91 5.85
CA ALA A 128 0.40 3.36 6.11
C ALA A 128 -0.54 3.31 4.88
N GLY A 129 -0.13 3.87 3.74
CA GLY A 129 -0.95 3.91 2.54
C GLY A 129 -2.15 4.85 2.65
N ALA A 130 -3.21 4.55 1.90
CA ALA A 130 -4.45 5.33 1.88
C ALA A 130 -5.65 4.41 2.10
N SER A 131 -6.18 4.43 3.32
CA SER A 131 -7.30 3.59 3.78
C SER A 131 -8.68 4.10 3.36
N ASP A 132 -8.81 5.41 3.12
CA ASP A 132 -10.11 6.07 2.97
C ASP A 132 -10.62 6.07 1.52
N ASP A 133 -11.91 5.83 1.34
CA ASP A 133 -12.58 5.88 0.04
C ASP A 133 -12.94 7.30 -0.37
N ARG A 134 -12.92 7.57 -1.68
CA ARG A 134 -13.43 8.83 -2.22
C ARG A 134 -14.93 8.69 -2.44
N LYS A 135 -15.71 9.43 -1.64
CA LYS A 135 -17.16 9.54 -1.84
C LYS A 135 -17.51 10.25 -3.14
N LEU A 136 -18.60 9.82 -3.77
CA LEU A 136 -19.24 10.47 -4.90
C LEU A 136 -19.92 11.78 -4.49
N ASN A 137 -20.36 11.87 -3.22
CA ASN A 137 -21.12 12.98 -2.65
C ASN A 137 -22.41 13.25 -3.43
N ILE A 138 -23.20 12.20 -3.65
CA ILE A 138 -24.48 12.26 -4.33
C ILE A 138 -25.61 11.75 -3.42
N PRO A 139 -26.86 12.19 -3.63
CA PRO A 139 -28.00 11.69 -2.85
C PRO A 139 -28.13 10.15 -2.96
N GLY A 140 -28.33 9.48 -1.82
CA GLY A 140 -28.52 8.03 -1.74
C GLY A 140 -27.22 7.22 -1.58
N GLU A 141 -26.04 7.85 -1.61
CA GLU A 141 -24.76 7.13 -1.52
C GLU A 141 -24.59 6.35 -0.21
N ASP A 142 -25.05 6.91 0.92
CA ASP A 142 -24.88 6.31 2.25
C ASP A 142 -26.16 5.58 2.72
N GLU A 143 -27.33 5.88 2.15
CA GLU A 143 -28.62 5.34 2.59
C GLU A 143 -29.10 4.12 1.79
N LEU A 144 -28.70 4.00 0.52
CA LEU A 144 -29.17 2.93 -0.36
C LEU A 144 -28.35 1.66 -0.19
N THR A 145 -29.04 0.52 -0.15
CA THR A 145 -28.38 -0.79 -0.22
C THR A 145 -27.80 -1.01 -1.63
N GLY A 146 -26.61 -1.60 -1.71
CA GLY A 146 -25.93 -1.90 -2.98
C GLY A 146 -25.04 -0.79 -3.51
N VAL A 147 -24.93 0.34 -2.82
CA VAL A 147 -23.87 1.31 -3.06
C VAL A 147 -22.66 0.91 -2.21
N LEU A 148 -21.59 0.49 -2.87
CA LEU A 148 -20.36 0.05 -2.23
C LEU A 148 -19.16 0.78 -2.82
N ALA A 149 -18.22 1.17 -1.97
CA ALA A 149 -16.92 1.59 -2.46
C ALA A 149 -16.18 0.41 -3.10
N ALA A 150 -15.50 0.66 -4.22
CA ALA A 150 -14.76 -0.38 -4.93
C ALA A 150 -13.72 -1.07 -4.04
N ARG A 151 -13.05 -0.32 -3.16
CA ARG A 151 -12.08 -0.90 -2.22
C ARG A 151 -12.73 -1.85 -1.23
N SER A 152 -13.94 -1.58 -0.75
CA SER A 152 -14.68 -2.47 0.13
C SER A 152 -14.99 -3.80 -0.55
N PHE A 153 -15.41 -3.77 -1.82
CA PHE A 153 -15.61 -4.97 -2.63
C PHE A 153 -14.30 -5.74 -2.87
N VAL A 154 -13.22 -5.04 -3.16
CA VAL A 154 -11.87 -5.61 -3.32
C VAL A 154 -11.39 -6.31 -2.04
N ASN A 155 -11.47 -5.60 -0.91
CA ASN A 155 -11.11 -6.13 0.39
C ASN A 155 -11.96 -7.34 0.78
N TRP A 156 -13.25 -7.32 0.46
CA TRP A 156 -14.15 -8.45 0.68
C TRP A 156 -13.69 -9.68 -0.09
N TYR A 157 -13.50 -9.58 -1.41
CA TYR A 157 -13.12 -10.77 -2.18
C TYR A 157 -11.69 -11.26 -1.85
N ASN A 158 -10.77 -10.36 -1.49
CA ASN A 158 -9.41 -10.70 -1.06
C ASN A 158 -9.31 -11.15 0.41
N GLY A 159 -10.43 -11.24 1.14
CA GLY A 159 -10.45 -11.78 2.49
C GLY A 159 -9.83 -10.87 3.57
N HIS A 160 -9.89 -9.55 3.38
CA HIS A 160 -9.51 -8.60 4.43
C HIS A 160 -10.40 -8.82 5.68
N PRO A 161 -9.83 -8.96 6.89
CA PRO A 161 -10.59 -9.33 8.09
C PRO A 161 -11.80 -8.41 8.38
N SER A 162 -11.61 -7.10 8.27
CA SER A 162 -12.67 -6.11 8.49
C SER A 162 -13.81 -6.14 7.47
N PHE A 163 -13.64 -6.79 6.32
CA PHE A 163 -14.62 -6.82 5.23
C PHE A 163 -15.22 -8.20 4.99
N ARG A 164 -14.77 -9.25 5.71
CA ARG A 164 -15.29 -10.62 5.56
C ARG A 164 -16.82 -10.71 5.64
N ASN A 165 -17.43 -9.92 6.52
CA ASN A 165 -18.87 -9.92 6.77
C ASN A 165 -19.59 -8.80 5.99
N LEU A 166 -18.93 -8.15 5.03
CA LEU A 166 -19.55 -7.18 4.15
C LEU A 166 -20.69 -7.85 3.38
N HIS A 167 -21.89 -7.29 3.46
CA HIS A 167 -23.00 -7.73 2.62
C HIS A 167 -22.83 -7.11 1.23
N VAL A 168 -22.51 -7.95 0.24
CA VAL A 168 -22.44 -7.57 -1.16
C VAL A 168 -23.70 -8.08 -1.86
N PRO A 169 -24.65 -7.20 -2.27
CA PRO A 169 -25.84 -7.64 -2.97
C PRO A 169 -25.46 -8.04 -4.39
N LEU A 170 -25.71 -9.31 -4.70
CA LEU A 170 -25.37 -9.96 -5.98
C LEU A 170 -26.58 -10.63 -6.61
N ASP A 171 -27.79 -10.39 -6.10
CA ASP A 171 -29.07 -10.96 -6.51
C ASP A 171 -29.74 -10.20 -7.67
N CYS A 172 -29.15 -9.09 -8.12
CA CYS A 172 -29.59 -8.35 -9.29
C CYS A 172 -28.91 -8.85 -10.58
N ASP A 173 -29.37 -8.36 -11.73
CA ASP A 173 -28.83 -8.74 -13.05
C ASP A 173 -27.73 -7.80 -13.58
N THR A 174 -27.58 -6.62 -12.98
CA THR A 174 -26.75 -5.54 -13.52
C THR A 174 -25.99 -4.83 -12.41
N ALA A 175 -24.68 -4.66 -12.61
CA ALA A 175 -23.82 -3.86 -11.76
C ALA A 175 -23.26 -2.64 -12.51
N PHE A 176 -23.15 -1.51 -11.81
CA PHE A 176 -22.48 -0.31 -12.31
C PHE A 176 -21.19 -0.08 -11.51
N VAL A 177 -20.07 0.04 -12.20
CA VAL A 177 -18.78 0.41 -11.62
C VAL A 177 -18.43 1.81 -12.09
N VAL A 178 -18.43 2.77 -11.16
CA VAL A 178 -18.12 4.17 -11.45
C VAL A 178 -16.61 4.38 -11.38
N GLY A 179 -16.01 4.62 -12.54
CA GLY A 179 -14.56 4.77 -12.71
C GLY A 179 -14.04 4.06 -13.96
N GLN A 180 -12.88 4.51 -14.43
CA GLN A 180 -12.15 3.93 -15.58
C GLN A 180 -10.66 3.75 -15.26
N GLY A 181 -10.38 3.36 -14.01
CA GLY A 181 -9.04 2.96 -13.59
C GLY A 181 -8.94 1.44 -13.41
N ASN A 182 -7.74 0.93 -13.18
CA ASN A 182 -7.49 -0.51 -13.03
C ASN A 182 -8.39 -1.18 -11.99
N VAL A 183 -8.62 -0.55 -10.83
CA VAL A 183 -9.52 -1.09 -9.80
C VAL A 183 -10.95 -1.27 -10.31
N ALA A 184 -11.44 -0.38 -11.17
CA ALA A 184 -12.77 -0.53 -11.76
C ALA A 184 -12.82 -1.76 -12.68
N VAL A 185 -11.75 -1.98 -13.46
CA VAL A 185 -11.60 -3.16 -14.33
C VAL A 185 -11.45 -4.44 -13.50
N ASP A 186 -10.74 -4.40 -12.38
CA ASP A 186 -10.66 -5.52 -11.43
C ASP A 186 -12.04 -5.89 -10.89
N CYS A 187 -12.82 -4.92 -10.41
CA CYS A 187 -14.19 -5.17 -9.95
C CYS A 187 -15.06 -5.78 -11.07
N ALA A 188 -14.99 -5.23 -12.27
CA ALA A 188 -15.77 -5.74 -13.40
C ALA A 188 -15.38 -7.18 -13.78
N ARG A 189 -14.07 -7.50 -13.80
CA ARG A 189 -13.58 -8.85 -14.06
C ARG A 189 -14.03 -9.84 -12.99
N ILE A 190 -13.90 -9.51 -11.71
CA ILE A 190 -14.33 -10.40 -10.63
C ILE A 190 -15.84 -10.67 -10.68
N LEU A 191 -16.64 -9.67 -11.03
CA LEU A 191 -18.09 -9.82 -11.20
C LEU A 191 -18.50 -10.64 -12.44
N THR A 192 -17.61 -10.83 -13.41
CA THR A 192 -17.94 -11.46 -14.71
C THR A 192 -17.25 -12.80 -14.95
N LYS A 193 -16.28 -13.18 -14.11
CA LYS A 193 -15.59 -14.46 -14.19
C LYS A 193 -16.47 -15.60 -13.71
N THR A 194 -16.25 -16.77 -14.30
CA THR A 194 -16.91 -18.00 -13.88
C THR A 194 -16.37 -18.49 -12.54
N ARG A 195 -17.16 -19.34 -11.87
CA ARG A 195 -16.74 -20.03 -10.64
C ARG A 195 -15.41 -20.77 -10.85
N ASP A 196 -15.26 -21.50 -11.96
CA ASP A 196 -14.08 -22.34 -12.20
C ASP A 196 -12.81 -21.49 -12.40
N GLU A 197 -12.93 -20.35 -13.09
CA GLU A 197 -11.82 -19.40 -13.24
C GLU A 197 -11.39 -18.80 -11.90
N LEU A 198 -12.34 -18.46 -11.03
CA LEU A 198 -12.05 -17.87 -9.72
C LEU A 198 -11.58 -18.93 -8.71
N ALA A 199 -12.09 -20.16 -8.77
CA ALA A 199 -11.71 -21.25 -7.87
C ALA A 199 -10.24 -21.66 -8.01
N ALA A 200 -9.61 -21.34 -9.14
CA ALA A 200 -8.17 -21.57 -9.37
C ALA A 200 -7.27 -20.45 -8.79
N THR A 201 -7.84 -19.43 -8.15
CA THR A 201 -7.12 -18.27 -7.61
C THR A 201 -7.07 -18.28 -6.08
N ASP A 202 -6.46 -17.25 -5.47
CA ASP A 202 -6.44 -17.06 -4.01
C ASP A 202 -7.63 -16.24 -3.49
N ILE A 203 -8.71 -16.09 -4.27
CA ILE A 203 -9.95 -15.46 -3.82
C ILE A 203 -10.48 -16.14 -2.55
N SER A 204 -11.05 -15.36 -1.64
CA SER A 204 -11.61 -15.91 -0.41
C SER A 204 -12.84 -16.79 -0.70
N GLN A 205 -12.96 -17.90 0.02
CA GLN A 205 -14.02 -18.89 -0.21
C GLN A 205 -15.43 -18.29 -0.10
N HIS A 206 -15.66 -17.42 0.88
CA HIS A 206 -16.96 -16.78 1.08
C HIS A 206 -17.37 -15.88 -0.10
N ALA A 207 -16.41 -15.19 -0.72
CA ALA A 207 -16.66 -14.39 -1.90
C ALA A 207 -16.88 -15.27 -3.14
N LEU A 208 -16.11 -16.35 -3.29
CA LEU A 208 -16.31 -17.33 -4.36
C LEU A 208 -17.72 -17.94 -4.32
N ASP A 209 -18.18 -18.36 -3.14
CA ASP A 209 -19.51 -18.95 -2.97
C ASP A 209 -20.62 -17.94 -3.31
N ALA A 210 -20.47 -16.68 -2.88
CA ALA A 210 -21.41 -15.61 -3.19
C ALA A 210 -21.43 -15.25 -4.68
N LEU A 211 -20.26 -15.14 -5.32
CA LEU A 211 -20.14 -14.86 -6.76
C LEU A 211 -20.68 -16.01 -7.62
N ALA A 212 -20.48 -17.26 -7.19
CA ALA A 212 -21.04 -18.43 -7.87
C ALA A 212 -22.58 -18.47 -7.85
N ALA A 213 -23.20 -17.82 -6.86
CA ALA A 213 -24.65 -17.67 -6.76
C ALA A 213 -25.16 -16.33 -7.33
N SER A 214 -24.28 -15.51 -7.91
CA SER A 214 -24.64 -14.17 -8.40
C SER A 214 -25.61 -14.23 -9.58
N GLY A 215 -26.59 -13.32 -9.56
CA GLY A 215 -27.49 -13.05 -10.67
C GLY A 215 -26.92 -12.11 -11.74
N ILE A 216 -25.74 -11.53 -11.51
CA ILE A 216 -25.15 -10.50 -12.38
C ILE A 216 -24.85 -11.07 -13.77
N LYS A 217 -25.35 -10.38 -14.79
CA LYS A 217 -25.18 -10.70 -16.21
C LYS A 217 -24.52 -9.56 -16.97
N THR A 218 -24.71 -8.33 -16.51
CA THR A 218 -24.23 -7.12 -17.18
C THR A 218 -23.43 -6.26 -16.20
N VAL A 219 -22.25 -5.81 -16.62
CA VAL A 219 -21.45 -4.84 -15.86
C VAL A 219 -21.17 -3.62 -16.71
N TYR A 220 -21.56 -2.44 -16.23
CA TYR A 220 -21.28 -1.16 -16.87
C TYR A 220 -20.11 -0.46 -16.18
N LEU A 221 -19.06 -0.14 -16.94
CA LEU A 221 -17.96 0.72 -16.51
C LEU A 221 -18.26 2.17 -16.91
N VAL A 222 -18.55 3.02 -15.93
CA VAL A 222 -19.01 4.40 -16.15
C VAL A 222 -17.88 5.39 -15.91
N GLY A 223 -17.45 6.05 -16.98
CA GLY A 223 -16.46 7.13 -16.94
C GLY A 223 -17.08 8.51 -16.95
N ARG A 224 -16.49 9.45 -16.20
CA ARG A 224 -16.85 10.88 -16.30
C ARG A 224 -16.22 11.61 -17.49
N ARG A 225 -15.29 10.97 -18.21
CA ARG A 225 -14.53 11.51 -19.36
C ARG A 225 -14.50 10.48 -20.48
N GLY A 226 -13.93 10.86 -21.63
CA GLY A 226 -13.79 9.99 -22.79
C GLY A 226 -12.63 8.99 -22.65
N SER A 227 -12.55 8.05 -23.59
CA SER A 227 -11.56 6.97 -23.63
C SER A 227 -10.10 7.46 -23.62
N ALA A 228 -9.83 8.61 -24.23
CA ALA A 228 -8.49 9.22 -24.23
C ALA A 228 -8.00 9.65 -22.83
N GLN A 229 -8.84 9.57 -21.80
CA GLN A 229 -8.48 9.86 -20.41
C GLN A 229 -8.57 8.63 -19.49
N ALA A 230 -8.86 7.44 -20.04
CA ALA A 230 -8.82 6.19 -19.29
C ALA A 230 -7.37 5.80 -18.95
N ALA A 231 -7.18 5.07 -17.85
CA ALA A 231 -5.87 4.60 -17.38
C ALA A 231 -5.46 3.30 -18.09
#